data_AF-A0A6G0SZG3-F1
#
_entry.id   AF-A0A6G0SZG3-F1
#
_cell.length_a   1.000
_cell.length_b   1.000
_cell.length_c   1.000
_cell.angle_alpha   90.00
_cell.angle_beta   90.00
_cell.angle_gamma   90.00
#
_symmetry.space_group_name_H-M   'P 1'
#
loop_
_entity.id
_entity.type
_entity.pdbx_description
1 polymer ?
#
loop_
_entity_poly.entity_id
_entity_poly.type
_entity_poly.pdbx_seq_one_letter_code
_entity_poly.pdbx_strand_id
1 'polypeptide(L)'
;MASSLSTLSENLLTPGFEKLRETAKHFNAKDLLLVTRKSVYSYEYTDGWNKLEQTHLPEKADFYSALTESHIQEGDYEHAKTVWSHFECKTLGEYSDLYLKIDVLLLADVCLTTYCLDPSFYYTAPGFSFDCMLKYTRVKLELLTEYDMLLMIEKGIGGGLIQASNNLYSWAMSQHMPYGGFKWVEPKLEGLNDLNDTSPIGRIYEVDITYLKELHDKYNDLPFLPPNSWQHFTNGLIVEKVHRVLQFNQSPWLAPYIALNTEMRKKAANDFEKDFFKLLNNAVFGKTMESMRKRIKIELVSSDRRLQKLINQSTFKHCFVVLEISKYLMYDYHYNVMQKHYDDKIELMYTDTNSLVYYIQTDDFYNDLLNNLNLLNRMDTANLPRDHPCYIDERKKIPGLFSDETDGQDKEKIKAKGIRGHVVRNHVTIQDHKRYLFGDTSLEVTTSKVSIRSFKHKLKTIKSNKLTYNSFHDNRVILEDKVHTLAHGHYSIEEELEEKLDS
;
A
#
# COMPACT_ATOMS: atom_id res chain seq x y z
N MET A 1 -7.80 -1.92 -0.90
CA MET A 1 -8.80 -1.74 -1.96
C MET A 1 -10.15 -1.69 -1.31
N ALA A 2 -10.84 -0.57 -1.47
CA ALA A 2 -12.24 -0.45 -1.08
C ALA A 2 -12.95 0.07 -2.32
N SER A 3 -13.47 -0.85 -3.11
CA SER A 3 -14.39 -0.54 -4.21
C SER A 3 -15.76 -0.99 -3.77
N SER A 4 -16.77 -0.16 -4.01
CA SER A 4 -18.15 -0.55 -3.75
C SER A 4 -18.56 -1.68 -4.67
N LEU A 5 -19.39 -2.59 -4.18
CA LEU A 5 -19.95 -3.68 -4.98
C LEU A 5 -20.63 -3.17 -6.27
N SER A 6 -21.21 -1.96 -6.25
CA SER A 6 -21.75 -1.29 -7.45
C SER A 6 -20.71 -1.20 -8.57
N THR A 7 -19.55 -0.62 -8.27
CA THR A 7 -18.42 -0.49 -9.19
C THR A 7 -17.90 -1.85 -9.63
N LEU A 8 -17.93 -2.86 -8.76
CA LEU A 8 -17.50 -4.22 -9.12
C LEU A 8 -18.48 -4.88 -10.08
N SER A 9 -19.77 -4.75 -9.81
CA SER A 9 -20.83 -5.35 -10.63
C SER A 9 -20.87 -4.76 -12.04
N GLU A 10 -20.59 -3.47 -12.20
CA GLU A 10 -20.47 -2.83 -13.50
C GLU A 10 -19.40 -3.48 -14.39
N ASN A 11 -18.30 -3.98 -13.81
CA ASN A 11 -17.22 -4.64 -14.54
C ASN A 11 -17.59 -6.04 -15.05
N LEU A 12 -18.63 -6.63 -14.47
CA LEU A 12 -19.17 -7.93 -14.89
C LEU A 12 -20.13 -7.80 -16.07
N LEU A 13 -20.60 -6.58 -16.39
CA LEU A 13 -21.51 -6.34 -17.50
C LEU A 13 -20.80 -6.61 -18.83
N THR A 14 -21.21 -7.69 -19.50
CA THR A 14 -20.90 -7.97 -20.90
C THR A 14 -22.20 -8.05 -21.70
N PRO A 15 -22.19 -7.81 -23.02
CA PRO A 15 -23.42 -7.85 -23.83
C PRO A 15 -24.24 -9.14 -23.68
N GLY A 16 -23.62 -10.27 -23.30
CA GLY A 16 -24.28 -11.54 -23.03
C GLY A 16 -24.34 -11.97 -21.56
N PHE A 17 -23.99 -11.11 -20.60
CA PHE A 17 -23.91 -11.42 -19.16
C PHE A 17 -23.03 -12.63 -18.81
N GLU A 18 -22.06 -12.99 -19.66
CA GLU A 18 -21.25 -14.21 -19.56
C GLU A 18 -20.39 -14.29 -18.29
N LYS A 19 -20.11 -13.14 -17.67
CA LYS A 19 -19.36 -13.04 -16.41
C LYS A 19 -20.25 -13.21 -15.16
N LEU A 20 -21.57 -13.27 -15.30
CA LEU A 20 -22.55 -13.36 -14.21
C LEU A 20 -23.08 -14.79 -14.05
N ARG A 21 -22.17 -15.75 -13.88
CA ARG A 21 -22.46 -17.18 -13.93
C ARG A 21 -23.33 -17.63 -12.77
N GLU A 22 -23.06 -17.16 -11.56
CA GLU A 22 -23.81 -17.49 -10.36
C GLU A 22 -25.14 -16.73 -10.33
N THR A 23 -25.13 -15.44 -10.68
CA THR A 23 -26.36 -14.65 -10.76
C THR A 23 -27.35 -15.24 -11.78
N ALA A 24 -26.87 -15.69 -12.95
CA ALA A 24 -27.70 -16.31 -13.99
C ALA A 24 -28.31 -17.67 -13.59
N LYS A 25 -27.81 -18.34 -12.55
CA LYS A 25 -28.45 -19.57 -12.02
C LYS A 25 -29.72 -19.28 -11.23
N HIS A 26 -29.88 -18.06 -10.72
CA HIS A 26 -30.97 -17.69 -9.82
C HIS A 26 -31.99 -16.74 -10.43
N PHE A 27 -31.67 -16.11 -11.57
CA PHE A 27 -32.48 -15.08 -12.21
C PHE A 27 -32.59 -15.36 -13.71
N ASN A 28 -33.76 -15.10 -14.29
CA ASN A 28 -33.98 -15.26 -15.73
C ASN A 28 -33.43 -14.05 -16.50
N ALA A 29 -33.40 -14.13 -17.83
CA ALA A 29 -32.83 -13.08 -18.69
C ALA A 29 -33.48 -11.69 -18.52
N LYS A 30 -34.78 -11.62 -18.17
CA LYS A 30 -35.47 -10.35 -17.92
C LYS A 30 -35.08 -9.77 -16.56
N ASP A 31 -34.93 -10.63 -15.56
CA ASP A 31 -34.51 -10.23 -14.21
C ASP A 31 -33.06 -9.75 -14.18
N LEU A 32 -32.18 -10.34 -15.00
CA LEU A 32 -30.76 -9.94 -15.10
C LEU A 32 -30.57 -8.46 -15.46
N LEU A 33 -31.51 -7.82 -16.17
CA LEU A 33 -31.44 -6.38 -16.43
C LEU A 33 -31.56 -5.54 -15.15
N LEU A 34 -32.16 -6.08 -14.09
CA LEU A 34 -32.42 -5.40 -12.83
C LEU A 34 -31.46 -5.81 -11.71
N VAL A 35 -30.88 -7.03 -11.77
CA VAL A 35 -30.03 -7.57 -10.70
C VAL A 35 -28.53 -7.52 -10.97
N THR A 36 -28.12 -6.87 -12.06
CA THR A 36 -26.70 -6.78 -12.47
C THR A 36 -25.98 -5.53 -11.98
N ARG A 37 -26.70 -4.67 -11.26
CA ARG A 37 -26.14 -3.56 -10.49
C ARG A 37 -26.47 -3.73 -9.02
N LYS A 38 -25.60 -3.20 -8.16
CA LYS A 38 -25.90 -3.12 -6.72
C LYS A 38 -27.22 -2.37 -6.51
N SER A 39 -28.13 -2.98 -5.75
CA SER A 39 -29.39 -2.35 -5.32
C SER A 39 -29.14 -1.32 -4.21
N VAL A 40 -30.18 -0.60 -3.79
CA VAL A 40 -30.14 0.38 -2.71
C VAL A 40 -30.99 -0.06 -1.53
N TYR A 41 -30.61 0.34 -0.33
CA TYR A 41 -31.33 -0.01 0.89
C TYR A 41 -31.26 1.12 1.92
N SER A 42 -32.36 1.36 2.63
CA SER A 42 -32.52 2.43 3.62
C SER A 42 -32.04 1.97 5.02
N TYR A 43 -30.72 1.84 5.21
CA TYR A 43 -30.15 1.26 6.44
C TYR A 43 -30.51 2.04 7.71
N GLU A 44 -30.49 3.36 7.64
CA GLU A 44 -30.81 4.25 8.76
C GLU A 44 -32.29 4.19 9.14
N TYR A 45 -33.18 4.00 8.17
CA TYR A 45 -34.62 3.87 8.39
C TYR A 45 -35.01 2.50 8.96
N THR A 46 -34.31 1.43 8.56
CA THR A 46 -34.57 0.06 9.04
C THR A 46 -33.86 -0.21 10.37
N ASP A 47 -34.29 0.50 11.40
CA ASP A 47 -33.72 0.47 12.76
C ASP A 47 -34.33 -0.60 13.69
N GLY A 48 -35.35 -1.33 13.22
CA GLY A 48 -36.05 -2.36 13.98
C GLY A 48 -36.78 -3.38 13.10
N TRP A 49 -37.09 -4.55 13.67
CA TRP A 49 -37.77 -5.65 12.96
C TRP A 49 -39.16 -5.27 12.44
N ASN A 50 -39.89 -4.42 13.17
CA ASN A 50 -41.18 -3.90 12.76
C ASN A 50 -41.13 -3.11 11.44
N LYS A 51 -39.98 -2.53 11.09
CA LYS A 51 -39.81 -1.85 9.80
C LYS A 51 -39.84 -2.82 8.63
N LEU A 52 -39.38 -4.06 8.83
CA LEU A 52 -39.40 -5.10 7.79
C LEU A 52 -40.82 -5.56 7.44
N GLU A 53 -41.78 -5.37 8.34
CA GLU A 53 -43.18 -5.72 8.10
C GLU A 53 -43.94 -4.67 7.28
N GLN A 54 -43.32 -3.51 7.00
CA GLN A 54 -43.96 -2.45 6.22
C GLN A 54 -44.23 -2.88 4.79
N THR A 55 -45.41 -2.54 4.29
CA THR A 55 -45.91 -2.99 2.99
C THR A 55 -45.64 -2.03 1.83
N HIS A 56 -44.80 -1.03 2.07
CA HIS A 56 -44.40 -0.04 1.08
C HIS A 56 -42.88 0.20 1.12
N LEU A 57 -42.33 0.64 -0.01
CA LEU A 57 -40.96 1.16 -0.06
C LEU A 57 -40.89 2.49 0.72
N PRO A 58 -39.83 2.75 1.52
CA PRO A 58 -39.67 4.02 2.22
C PRO A 58 -39.62 5.23 1.28
N GLU A 59 -39.87 6.43 1.83
CA GLU A 59 -39.79 7.66 1.04
C GLU A 59 -38.34 7.98 0.68
N LYS A 60 -38.12 8.75 -0.38
CA LYS A 60 -36.77 9.11 -0.83
C LYS A 60 -35.91 9.76 0.28
N ALA A 61 -36.53 10.54 1.17
CA ALA A 61 -35.85 11.19 2.28
C ALA A 61 -35.27 10.18 3.29
N ASP A 62 -35.91 9.01 3.45
CA ASP A 62 -35.53 7.96 4.38
C ASP A 62 -34.28 7.17 3.95
N PHE A 63 -33.80 7.40 2.72
CA PHE A 63 -32.56 6.82 2.20
C PHE A 63 -31.32 7.71 2.46
N TYR A 64 -31.42 8.71 3.34
CA TYR A 64 -30.26 9.51 3.74
C TYR A 64 -29.23 8.63 4.46
N SER A 65 -27.96 8.69 4.00
CA SER A 65 -26.88 7.98 4.68
C SER A 65 -26.05 8.90 5.56
N ALA A 66 -26.03 8.62 6.87
CA ALA A 66 -25.15 9.30 7.82
C ALA A 66 -23.68 8.89 7.65
N LEU A 67 -23.41 7.78 6.94
CA LEU A 67 -22.06 7.31 6.67
C LEU A 67 -21.34 8.15 5.60
N THR A 68 -22.08 8.60 4.59
CA THR A 68 -21.59 9.40 3.46
C THR A 68 -22.07 10.83 3.47
N GLU A 69 -22.96 11.19 4.41
CA GLU A 69 -23.57 12.52 4.56
C GLU A 69 -24.24 12.99 3.26
N SER A 70 -25.04 12.10 2.66
CA SER A 70 -25.68 12.35 1.37
C SER A 70 -27.03 11.67 1.23
N HIS A 71 -27.91 12.26 0.42
CA HIS A 71 -29.19 11.66 0.01
C HIS A 71 -29.00 10.73 -1.20
N ILE A 72 -29.94 9.80 -1.38
CA ILE A 72 -30.01 8.95 -2.56
C ILE A 72 -30.23 9.77 -3.84
N GLN A 73 -29.60 9.33 -4.94
CA GLN A 73 -29.82 9.90 -6.26
C GLN A 73 -31.19 9.52 -6.82
N GLU A 74 -31.79 10.39 -7.66
CA GLU A 74 -33.12 10.12 -8.22
C GLU A 74 -33.18 8.80 -9.00
N GLY A 75 -32.21 8.57 -9.88
CA GLY A 75 -32.16 7.34 -10.69
C GLY A 75 -32.02 6.06 -9.87
N ASP A 76 -31.38 6.12 -8.70
CA ASP A 76 -31.24 4.98 -7.81
C ASP A 76 -32.55 4.69 -7.07
N TYR A 77 -33.30 5.73 -6.70
CA TYR A 77 -34.62 5.58 -6.08
C TYR A 77 -35.66 5.05 -7.07
N GLU A 78 -35.67 5.55 -8.31
CA GLU A 78 -36.54 5.02 -9.38
C GLU A 78 -36.22 3.57 -9.72
N HIS A 79 -34.93 3.19 -9.69
CA HIS A 79 -34.53 1.80 -9.83
C HIS A 79 -35.08 0.94 -8.69
N ALA A 80 -35.02 1.42 -7.43
CA ALA A 80 -35.58 0.72 -6.28
C ALA A 80 -37.09 0.47 -6.40
N LYS A 81 -37.87 1.47 -6.86
CA LYS A 81 -39.30 1.31 -7.14
C LYS A 81 -39.57 0.26 -8.22
N THR A 82 -38.74 0.27 -9.27
CA THR A 82 -38.84 -0.69 -10.37
C THR A 82 -38.58 -2.11 -9.87
N VAL A 83 -37.52 -2.31 -9.09
CA VAL A 83 -37.19 -3.62 -8.48
C VAL A 83 -38.30 -4.08 -7.54
N TRP A 84 -38.79 -3.21 -6.66
CA TRP A 84 -39.90 -3.51 -5.75
C TRP A 84 -41.14 -4.02 -6.51
N SER A 85 -41.50 -3.32 -7.59
CA SER A 85 -42.68 -3.65 -8.39
C SER A 85 -42.48 -4.90 -9.24
N HIS A 86 -41.32 -5.05 -9.90
CA HIS A 86 -41.01 -6.18 -10.78
C HIS A 86 -40.95 -7.52 -10.05
N PHE A 87 -40.39 -7.52 -8.83
CA PHE A 87 -40.30 -8.72 -7.99
C PHE A 87 -41.50 -8.90 -7.05
N GLU A 88 -42.53 -8.06 -7.21
CA GLU A 88 -43.78 -8.11 -6.42
C GLU A 88 -43.54 -8.14 -4.91
N CYS A 89 -42.57 -7.37 -4.43
CA CYS A 89 -42.24 -7.31 -2.99
C CYS A 89 -43.45 -6.79 -2.21
N LYS A 90 -43.92 -7.57 -1.24
CA LYS A 90 -45.07 -7.23 -0.39
C LYS A 90 -44.65 -6.54 0.89
N THR A 91 -43.44 -6.80 1.36
CA THR A 91 -42.90 -6.23 2.59
C THR A 91 -41.46 -5.75 2.41
N LEU A 92 -41.04 -4.81 3.25
CA LEU A 92 -39.65 -4.34 3.26
C LEU A 92 -38.66 -5.46 3.62
N GLY A 93 -39.10 -6.47 4.37
CA GLY A 93 -38.35 -7.69 4.64
C GLY A 93 -38.08 -8.51 3.37
N GLU A 94 -39.08 -8.73 2.53
CA GLU A 94 -38.90 -9.41 1.24
C GLU A 94 -37.94 -8.64 0.31
N TYR A 95 -38.06 -7.31 0.27
CA TYR A 95 -37.13 -6.45 -0.46
C TYR A 95 -35.70 -6.54 0.10
N SER A 96 -35.55 -6.60 1.42
CA SER A 96 -34.26 -6.80 2.09
C SER A 96 -33.61 -8.14 1.74
N ASP A 97 -34.39 -9.22 1.72
CA ASP A 97 -33.88 -10.55 1.37
C ASP A 97 -33.44 -10.61 -0.10
N LEU A 98 -34.22 -10.00 -1.01
CA LEU A 98 -33.84 -9.84 -2.41
C LEU A 98 -32.56 -9.01 -2.56
N TYR A 99 -32.50 -7.85 -1.88
CA TYR A 99 -31.32 -6.99 -1.84
C TYR A 99 -30.07 -7.78 -1.42
N LEU A 100 -30.15 -8.54 -0.32
CA LEU A 100 -29.04 -9.34 0.19
C LEU A 100 -28.65 -10.46 -0.77
N LYS A 101 -29.63 -11.15 -1.37
CA LYS A 101 -29.38 -12.21 -2.35
C LYS A 101 -28.63 -11.68 -3.58
N ILE A 102 -29.05 -10.54 -4.12
CA ILE A 102 -28.38 -9.88 -5.26
C ILE A 102 -26.94 -9.53 -4.88
N ASP A 103 -26.74 -8.88 -3.72
CA ASP A 103 -25.41 -8.48 -3.26
C ASP A 103 -24.46 -9.70 -3.10
N VAL A 104 -24.96 -10.82 -2.58
CA VAL A 104 -24.17 -12.05 -2.40
C VAL A 104 -23.81 -12.69 -3.74
N LEU A 105 -24.75 -12.75 -4.69
CA LEU A 105 -24.52 -13.36 -6.01
C LEU A 105 -23.57 -12.53 -6.86
N LEU A 106 -23.72 -11.21 -6.87
CA LEU A 106 -22.77 -10.31 -7.53
C LEU A 106 -21.37 -10.46 -6.95
N LEU A 107 -21.25 -10.59 -5.63
CA LEU A 107 -19.94 -10.81 -4.99
C LEU A 107 -19.32 -12.16 -5.38
N ALA A 108 -20.12 -13.21 -5.53
CA ALA A 108 -19.65 -14.52 -5.97
C ALA A 108 -19.10 -14.49 -7.40
N ASP A 109 -19.79 -13.79 -8.31
CA ASP A 109 -19.38 -13.65 -9.70
C ASP A 109 -18.05 -12.88 -9.87
N VAL A 110 -17.76 -11.91 -8.98
CA VAL A 110 -16.48 -11.18 -8.97
C VAL A 110 -15.29 -12.08 -8.65
N CYS A 111 -15.46 -13.15 -7.86
CA CYS A 111 -14.34 -13.90 -7.28
C CYS A 111 -13.70 -14.95 -8.23
N LEU A 112 -14.34 -15.41 -9.29
CA LEU A 112 -13.98 -16.70 -9.92
C LEU A 112 -12.96 -16.70 -11.09
N THR A 113 -12.48 -15.55 -11.58
CA THR A 113 -12.06 -15.49 -13.00
C THR A 113 -10.55 -15.59 -13.32
N THR A 114 -9.61 -15.39 -12.40
CA THR A 114 -8.24 -14.99 -12.85
C THR A 114 -7.08 -15.99 -12.63
N TYR A 115 -7.04 -16.78 -11.55
CA TYR A 115 -5.84 -17.57 -11.20
C TYR A 115 -6.07 -19.08 -11.02
N CYS A 116 -7.24 -19.58 -11.46
CA CYS A 116 -7.66 -20.97 -11.26
C CYS A 116 -7.56 -21.42 -9.78
N LEU A 117 -7.64 -20.46 -8.86
CA LEU A 117 -7.74 -20.62 -7.42
C LEU A 117 -9.02 -19.89 -7.04
N ASP A 118 -9.87 -20.53 -6.23
CA ASP A 118 -11.12 -19.95 -5.78
C ASP A 118 -10.83 -19.09 -4.53
N PRO A 119 -11.02 -17.76 -4.58
CA PRO A 119 -10.77 -16.87 -3.44
C PRO A 119 -11.59 -17.22 -2.20
N SER A 120 -12.69 -17.96 -2.35
CA SER A 120 -13.55 -18.38 -1.23
C SER A 120 -12.83 -19.31 -0.25
N PHE A 121 -11.77 -20.00 -0.68
CA PHE A 121 -10.92 -20.80 0.19
C PHE A 121 -9.89 -19.98 0.97
N TYR A 122 -9.84 -18.66 0.78
CA TYR A 122 -8.84 -17.80 1.38
C TYR A 122 -9.45 -16.81 2.36
N TYR A 123 -8.97 -16.85 3.60
CA TYR A 123 -9.37 -15.89 4.63
C TYR A 123 -8.93 -14.46 4.34
N THR A 124 -7.89 -14.28 3.51
CA THR A 124 -7.30 -12.96 3.24
C THR A 124 -6.79 -12.88 1.81
N ALA A 125 -6.96 -11.70 1.19
CA ALA A 125 -6.43 -11.44 -0.14
C ALA A 125 -4.90 -11.65 -0.25
N PRO A 126 -4.07 -11.36 0.78
CA PRO A 126 -2.66 -11.69 0.72
C PRO A 126 -2.35 -13.19 0.77
N GLY A 127 -3.15 -14.00 1.49
CA GLY A 127 -3.03 -15.45 1.42
C GLY A 127 -3.32 -15.99 0.02
N PHE A 128 -4.43 -15.53 -0.58
CA PHE A 128 -4.78 -15.85 -1.96
C PHE A 128 -3.66 -15.47 -2.93
N SER A 129 -3.14 -14.26 -2.81
CA SER A 129 -2.08 -13.77 -3.68
C SER A 129 -0.78 -14.57 -3.59
N PHE A 130 -0.41 -14.99 -2.38
CA PHE A 130 0.80 -15.77 -2.15
C PHE A 130 0.70 -17.14 -2.82
N ASP A 131 -0.44 -17.82 -2.71
CA ASP A 131 -0.66 -19.10 -3.37
C ASP A 131 -0.77 -18.98 -4.89
N CYS A 132 -1.37 -17.89 -5.40
CA CYS A 132 -1.34 -17.58 -6.84
C CYS A 132 0.10 -17.49 -7.35
N MET A 133 0.95 -16.79 -6.60
CA MET A 133 2.38 -16.64 -6.92
C MET A 133 3.11 -17.98 -6.88
N LEU A 134 2.92 -18.81 -5.84
CA LEU A 134 3.56 -20.13 -5.74
C LEU A 134 3.11 -21.06 -6.87
N LYS A 135 1.81 -21.08 -7.17
CA LYS A 135 1.25 -21.91 -8.26
C LYS A 135 1.78 -21.49 -9.62
N TYR A 136 1.91 -20.19 -9.86
CA TYR A 136 2.38 -19.65 -11.13
C TYR A 136 3.88 -19.86 -11.33
N THR A 137 4.70 -19.48 -10.35
CA THR A 137 6.17 -19.56 -10.44
C THR A 137 6.69 -20.98 -10.28
N ARG A 138 5.94 -21.85 -9.58
CA ARG A 138 6.37 -23.21 -9.18
C ARG A 138 7.69 -23.23 -8.42
N VAL A 139 8.05 -22.10 -7.82
CA VAL A 139 9.28 -21.97 -7.02
C VAL A 139 9.19 -22.91 -5.82
N LYS A 140 10.33 -23.50 -5.44
CA LYS A 140 10.49 -24.21 -4.17
C LYS A 140 11.31 -23.33 -3.24
N LEU A 141 10.65 -22.77 -2.23
CA LEU A 141 11.31 -21.93 -1.23
C LEU A 141 11.82 -22.80 -0.09
N GLU A 142 13.12 -22.73 0.17
CA GLU A 142 13.74 -23.37 1.34
C GLU A 142 13.37 -22.60 2.61
N LEU A 143 13.13 -23.34 3.69
CA LEU A 143 12.89 -22.76 5.00
C LEU A 143 14.22 -22.48 5.69
N LEU A 144 14.33 -21.35 6.38
CA LEU A 144 15.39 -21.16 7.36
C LEU A 144 15.23 -22.19 8.48
N THR A 145 16.23 -23.03 8.66
CA THR A 145 16.27 -24.10 9.66
C THR A 145 16.88 -23.62 10.97
N GLU A 146 17.74 -22.61 10.94
CA GLU A 146 18.43 -22.07 12.11
C GLU A 146 17.79 -20.77 12.62
N TYR A 147 17.65 -20.68 13.95
CA TYR A 147 17.04 -19.54 14.62
C TYR A 147 17.85 -18.25 14.44
N ASP A 148 19.17 -18.35 14.45
CA ASP A 148 20.06 -17.19 14.33
C ASP A 148 20.00 -16.55 12.94
N MET A 149 19.74 -17.34 11.88
CA MET A 149 19.52 -16.81 10.54
C MET A 149 18.25 -15.95 10.51
N LEU A 150 17.18 -16.45 11.14
CA LEU A 150 15.93 -15.70 11.26
C LEU A 150 16.13 -14.40 12.04
N LEU A 151 16.84 -14.45 13.18
CA LEU A 151 17.12 -13.26 13.99
C LEU A 151 17.98 -12.24 13.25
N MET A 152 19.06 -12.68 12.58
CA MET A 152 19.92 -11.79 11.80
C MET A 152 19.09 -11.00 10.79
N ILE A 153 18.16 -11.67 10.12
CA ILE A 153 17.39 -11.01 9.08
C ILE A 153 16.23 -10.20 9.67
N GLU A 154 15.56 -10.67 10.73
CA GLU A 154 14.54 -9.87 11.43
C GLU A 154 15.11 -8.59 12.05
N LYS A 155 16.35 -8.62 12.56
CA LYS A 155 17.07 -7.42 12.99
C LYS A 155 17.38 -6.47 11.83
N GLY A 156 17.58 -7.01 10.63
CA GLY A 156 17.72 -6.24 9.40
C GLY A 156 16.42 -5.65 8.87
N ILE A 157 15.25 -6.01 9.41
CA ILE A 157 13.96 -5.44 8.99
C ILE A 157 13.79 -4.05 9.60
N GLY A 158 14.29 -3.04 8.89
CA GLY A 158 13.76 -1.69 8.98
C GLY A 158 12.44 -1.59 8.25
N GLY A 159 11.52 -0.74 8.70
CA GLY A 159 10.37 -0.37 7.86
C GLY A 159 10.83 0.20 6.51
N GLY A 160 9.88 0.40 5.58
CA GLY A 160 10.16 1.20 4.40
C GLY A 160 10.68 2.56 4.83
N LEU A 161 11.92 2.88 4.47
CA LEU A 161 12.31 4.28 4.40
C LEU A 161 11.37 4.92 3.40
N ILE A 162 10.83 6.04 3.83
CA ILE A 162 9.75 6.75 3.18
C ILE A 162 10.31 7.28 1.84
N GLN A 163 10.18 6.62 0.68
CA GLN A 163 10.95 7.00 -0.55
C GLN A 163 10.38 6.44 -1.90
N ALA A 164 10.34 7.23 -2.99
CA ALA A 164 9.65 7.02 -4.32
C ALA A 164 9.91 6.00 -5.46
N SER A 165 8.96 5.14 -5.84
CA SER A 165 8.85 4.76 -7.27
C SER A 165 7.50 4.14 -7.63
N ASN A 166 7.16 4.10 -8.93
CA ASN A 166 5.99 3.34 -9.35
C ASN A 166 6.23 1.85 -9.16
N ASN A 167 5.36 1.26 -8.34
CA ASN A 167 5.33 -0.18 -8.11
C ASN A 167 6.69 -0.70 -7.57
N LEU A 168 7.33 0.09 -6.71
CA LEU A 168 8.67 -0.14 -6.16
C LEU A 168 8.91 -1.57 -5.69
N TYR A 169 8.01 -2.09 -4.86
CA TYR A 169 8.09 -3.46 -4.38
C TYR A 169 8.01 -4.51 -5.49
N SER A 170 7.26 -4.24 -6.56
CA SER A 170 7.21 -5.12 -7.73
C SER A 170 8.51 -5.10 -8.52
N TRP A 171 9.12 -3.93 -8.69
CA TRP A 171 10.43 -3.84 -9.33
C TRP A 171 11.49 -4.60 -8.52
N ALA A 172 11.51 -4.39 -7.20
CA ALA A 172 12.40 -5.10 -6.29
C ALA A 172 12.16 -6.61 -6.32
N MET A 173 10.90 -7.06 -6.30
CA MET A 173 10.54 -8.47 -6.48
C MET A 173 10.90 -9.02 -7.87
N SER A 174 11.17 -8.18 -8.87
CA SER A 174 11.61 -8.64 -10.19
C SER A 174 13.13 -8.83 -10.28
N GLN A 175 13.88 -8.45 -9.24
CA GLN A 175 15.33 -8.66 -9.17
C GLN A 175 15.67 -10.08 -8.70
N HIS A 176 16.96 -10.38 -8.54
CA HIS A 176 17.38 -11.67 -8.00
C HIS A 176 16.99 -11.77 -6.53
N MET A 177 16.09 -12.71 -6.22
CA MET A 177 15.55 -12.92 -4.88
C MET A 177 16.04 -14.24 -4.31
N PRO A 178 16.33 -14.31 -2.99
CA PRO A 178 16.68 -15.56 -2.33
C PRO A 178 15.57 -16.60 -2.49
N TYR A 179 15.95 -17.86 -2.72
CA TYR A 179 14.99 -18.97 -2.73
C TYR A 179 15.45 -20.20 -1.94
N GLY A 180 16.75 -20.32 -1.63
CA GLY A 180 17.27 -21.43 -0.83
C GLY A 180 18.78 -21.46 -0.75
N GLY A 181 19.37 -22.57 -0.31
CA GLY A 181 20.80 -22.74 -0.11
C GLY A 181 21.36 -21.89 1.03
N PHE A 182 20.56 -21.65 2.07
CA PHE A 182 20.95 -20.79 3.18
C PHE A 182 22.04 -21.46 4.03
N LYS A 183 23.19 -20.80 4.16
CA LYS A 183 24.30 -21.32 4.98
C LYS A 183 25.16 -20.19 5.53
N TRP A 184 25.70 -20.41 6.73
CA TRP A 184 26.75 -19.57 7.27
C TRP A 184 28.05 -19.79 6.49
N VAL A 185 28.78 -18.71 6.24
CA VAL A 185 30.14 -18.74 5.67
C VAL A 185 31.09 -17.96 6.57
N GLU A 186 32.39 -18.09 6.32
CA GLU A 186 33.40 -17.37 7.12
C GLU A 186 33.11 -15.86 7.13
N PRO A 187 33.21 -15.19 8.28
CA PRO A 187 32.91 -13.77 8.42
C PRO A 187 34.06 -12.91 7.88
N LYS A 188 34.28 -12.97 6.57
CA LYS A 188 35.29 -12.22 5.84
C LYS A 188 34.63 -11.48 4.68
N LEU A 189 35.22 -10.33 4.31
CA LEU A 189 34.80 -9.55 3.15
C LEU A 189 35.29 -10.17 1.81
N GLU A 190 36.21 -11.13 1.87
CA GLU A 190 36.77 -11.80 0.70
C GLU A 190 35.67 -12.47 -0.16
N GLY A 191 35.77 -12.28 -1.48
CA GLY A 191 34.78 -12.74 -2.44
C GLY A 191 33.54 -11.85 -2.58
N LEU A 192 33.44 -10.73 -1.85
CA LEU A 192 32.36 -9.75 -2.06
C LEU A 192 32.51 -9.03 -3.40
N ASN A 193 33.74 -8.65 -3.78
CA ASN A 193 34.02 -7.97 -5.05
C ASN A 193 33.75 -8.86 -6.28
N ASP A 194 33.66 -10.17 -6.08
CA ASP A 194 33.35 -11.15 -7.12
C ASP A 194 31.85 -11.39 -7.27
N LEU A 195 31.02 -10.81 -6.39
CA LEU A 195 29.58 -10.90 -6.40
C LEU A 195 28.95 -9.59 -6.88
N ASN A 196 27.88 -9.73 -7.66
CA ASN A 196 27.02 -8.64 -8.07
C ASN A 196 25.55 -8.99 -7.79
N ASP A 197 24.67 -8.02 -8.02
CA ASP A 197 23.22 -8.10 -7.85
C ASP A 197 22.55 -9.20 -8.69
N THR A 198 23.18 -9.67 -9.76
CA THR A 198 22.69 -10.75 -10.63
C THR A 198 23.37 -12.10 -10.43
N SER A 199 24.29 -12.18 -9.46
CA SER A 199 25.02 -13.43 -9.19
C SER A 199 24.05 -14.50 -8.68
N PRO A 200 24.24 -15.79 -9.03
CA PRO A 200 23.37 -16.87 -8.56
C PRO A 200 23.47 -17.08 -7.04
N ILE A 201 24.48 -16.49 -6.41
CA ILE A 201 24.76 -16.53 -4.98
C ILE A 201 24.70 -15.10 -4.45
N GLY A 202 23.96 -14.89 -3.37
CA GLY A 202 23.91 -13.66 -2.60
C GLY A 202 24.45 -13.85 -1.18
N ARG A 203 24.80 -12.75 -0.51
CA ARG A 203 25.29 -12.73 0.87
C ARG A 203 24.67 -11.59 1.67
N ILE A 204 24.35 -11.84 2.95
CA ILE A 204 23.96 -10.85 3.95
C ILE A 204 25.08 -10.75 4.98
N TYR A 205 25.52 -9.53 5.29
CA TYR A 205 26.61 -9.26 6.23
C TYR A 205 26.06 -8.58 7.48
N GLU A 206 26.47 -9.06 8.66
CA GLU A 206 26.33 -8.33 9.92
C GLU A 206 27.70 -7.76 10.29
N VAL A 207 27.78 -6.43 10.33
CA VAL A 207 29.04 -5.68 10.40
C VAL A 207 28.92 -4.48 11.35
N ASP A 208 30.04 -4.13 11.97
CA ASP A 208 30.21 -2.82 12.61
C ASP A 208 30.76 -1.84 11.57
N ILE A 209 30.23 -0.62 11.54
CA ILE A 209 30.59 0.40 10.56
C ILE A 209 30.77 1.76 11.20
N THR A 210 31.75 2.51 10.70
CA THR A 210 31.93 3.93 11.02
C THR A 210 31.24 4.78 9.96
N TYR A 211 30.37 5.71 10.39
CA TYR A 211 29.78 6.74 9.53
C TYR A 211 30.52 8.07 9.74
N LEU A 212 31.23 8.54 8.71
CA LEU A 212 32.07 9.74 8.80
C LEU A 212 31.22 11.01 8.77
N LYS A 213 31.57 12.02 9.58
CA LYS A 213 30.83 13.31 9.68
C LYS A 213 30.57 13.97 8.33
N GLU A 214 31.55 13.95 7.41
CA GLU A 214 31.42 14.51 6.05
C GLU A 214 30.27 13.88 5.24
N LEU A 215 29.87 12.64 5.58
CA LEU A 215 28.76 11.94 4.94
C LEU A 215 27.41 12.28 5.59
N HIS A 216 27.38 12.87 6.77
CA HIS A 216 26.12 13.23 7.43
C HIS A 216 25.47 14.38 6.66
N ASP A 217 26.23 15.44 6.35
CA ASP A 217 25.74 16.59 5.59
C ASP A 217 25.38 16.18 4.16
N LYS A 218 26.27 15.42 3.49
CA LYS A 218 26.09 14.99 2.10
C LYS A 218 24.87 14.09 1.88
N TYR A 219 24.48 13.32 2.89
CA TYR A 219 23.39 12.36 2.80
C TYR A 219 22.28 12.65 3.83
N ASN A 220 22.15 13.91 4.29
CA ASN A 220 21.15 14.28 5.30
C ASN A 220 19.71 14.04 4.81
N ASP A 221 19.48 14.16 3.50
CA ASP A 221 18.17 13.97 2.86
C ASP A 221 17.71 12.51 2.92
N LEU A 222 18.59 11.60 2.54
CA LEU A 222 18.40 10.15 2.65
C LEU A 222 19.66 9.52 3.26
N PRO A 223 19.77 9.42 4.60
CA PRO A 223 20.95 8.87 5.25
C PRO A 223 21.11 7.40 4.88
N PHE A 224 22.34 6.94 4.65
CA PHE A 224 22.61 5.54 4.31
C PHE A 224 22.16 4.56 5.40
N LEU A 225 22.12 5.04 6.65
CA LEU A 225 21.93 4.24 7.85
C LEU A 225 21.03 4.98 8.84
N PRO A 226 19.69 4.95 8.68
CA PRO A 226 18.82 5.18 9.82
C PRO A 226 19.13 4.13 10.90
N PRO A 227 18.76 4.34 12.17
CA PRO A 227 19.04 3.40 13.27
C PRO A 227 18.60 1.94 13.05
N ASN A 228 17.83 1.66 11.97
CA ASN A 228 17.27 0.36 11.66
C ASN A 228 17.31 -0.04 10.16
N SER A 229 18.18 0.48 9.29
CA SER A 229 18.28 -0.11 7.93
C SER A 229 19.65 -0.02 7.26
N TRP A 230 19.97 -1.05 6.47
CA TRP A 230 21.30 -1.33 5.93
C TRP A 230 21.28 -1.36 4.40
N GLN A 231 21.97 -0.46 3.69
CA GLN A 231 22.46 -0.79 2.36
C GLN A 231 23.64 0.07 1.83
N HIS A 232 24.53 -0.66 1.15
CA HIS A 232 25.67 -0.33 0.26
C HIS A 232 26.88 0.50 0.76
N PHE A 233 28.01 -0.21 0.74
CA PHE A 233 29.38 0.31 0.73
C PHE A 233 29.73 0.79 -0.67
N THR A 234 30.10 2.07 -0.79
CA THR A 234 31.01 2.56 -1.85
C THR A 234 31.36 4.04 -1.67
N ASN A 235 30.64 4.78 -0.82
CA ASN A 235 30.86 6.23 -0.66
C ASN A 235 31.52 6.65 0.68
N GLY A 236 32.43 5.84 1.23
CA GLY A 236 33.23 6.23 2.41
C GLY A 236 32.83 5.64 3.76
N LEU A 237 31.94 4.63 3.79
CA LEU A 237 31.67 3.83 4.98
C LEU A 237 32.82 2.85 5.23
N ILE A 238 33.33 2.79 6.47
CA ILE A 238 34.43 1.91 6.86
C ILE A 238 33.84 0.72 7.64
N VAL A 239 34.08 -0.51 7.18
CA VAL A 239 33.76 -1.73 7.96
C VAL A 239 34.83 -1.92 9.03
N GLU A 240 34.43 -1.82 10.29
CA GLU A 240 35.33 -2.08 11.41
C GLU A 240 35.46 -3.58 11.68
N LYS A 241 34.34 -4.30 11.60
CA LYS A 241 34.28 -5.73 11.94
C LYS A 241 33.18 -6.45 11.19
N VAL A 242 33.43 -7.68 10.78
CA VAL A 242 32.42 -8.62 10.26
C VAL A 242 32.12 -9.65 11.34
N HIS A 243 30.86 -9.75 11.77
CA HIS A 243 30.44 -10.72 12.79
C HIS A 243 29.94 -12.02 12.17
N ARG A 244 29.03 -11.92 11.18
CA ARG A 244 28.39 -13.06 10.55
C ARG A 244 28.11 -12.79 9.08
N VAL A 245 28.15 -13.85 8.27
CA VAL A 245 27.82 -13.78 6.84
C VAL A 245 26.90 -14.95 6.48
N LEU A 246 25.69 -14.62 6.02
CA LEU A 246 24.72 -15.59 5.54
C LEU A 246 24.73 -15.61 4.02
N GLN A 247 25.08 -16.76 3.43
CA GLN A 247 25.04 -16.98 1.99
C GLN A 247 23.73 -17.67 1.59
N PHE A 248 23.22 -17.36 0.39
CA PHE A 248 22.02 -17.97 -0.18
C PHE A 248 22.08 -18.02 -1.71
N ASN A 249 21.26 -18.88 -2.32
CA ASN A 249 21.02 -18.92 -3.75
C ASN A 249 19.88 -17.95 -4.12
N GLN A 250 20.07 -17.22 -5.21
CA GLN A 250 19.11 -16.24 -5.71
C GLN A 250 18.90 -16.33 -7.22
N SER A 251 17.72 -15.94 -7.68
CA SER A 251 17.37 -15.85 -9.11
C SER A 251 16.17 -14.91 -9.27
N PRO A 252 15.85 -14.42 -10.47
CA PRO A 252 14.70 -13.54 -10.68
C PRO A 252 13.37 -14.33 -10.78
N TRP A 253 13.15 -15.28 -9.87
CA TRP A 253 12.05 -16.25 -9.92
C TRP A 253 10.66 -15.63 -9.75
N LEU A 254 10.56 -14.45 -9.14
CA LEU A 254 9.31 -13.68 -9.02
C LEU A 254 9.01 -12.82 -10.26
N ALA A 255 10.00 -12.49 -11.07
CA ALA A 255 9.86 -11.57 -12.20
C ALA A 255 8.75 -11.99 -13.19
N PRO A 256 8.58 -13.29 -13.57
CA PRO A 256 7.51 -13.71 -14.46
C PRO A 256 6.10 -13.44 -13.89
N TYR A 257 5.93 -13.58 -12.57
CA TYR A 257 4.65 -13.32 -11.90
C TYR A 257 4.35 -11.82 -11.84
N ILE A 258 5.36 -11.00 -11.54
CA ILE A 258 5.23 -9.55 -11.56
C ILE A 258 4.90 -9.05 -12.97
N ALA A 259 5.55 -9.59 -14.00
CA ALA A 259 5.30 -9.25 -15.39
C ALA A 259 3.85 -9.60 -15.78
N LEU A 260 3.36 -10.80 -15.44
CA LEU A 260 1.96 -11.19 -15.66
C LEU A 260 0.99 -10.17 -15.05
N ASN A 261 1.13 -9.87 -13.77
CA ASN A 261 0.22 -8.96 -13.08
C ASN A 261 0.32 -7.53 -13.61
N THR A 262 1.51 -7.11 -14.05
CA THR A 262 1.70 -5.80 -14.69
C THR A 262 0.99 -5.72 -16.04
N GLU A 263 1.11 -6.76 -16.87
CA GLU A 263 0.39 -6.84 -18.16
C GLU A 263 -1.12 -6.91 -17.97
N MET A 264 -1.61 -7.70 -17.01
CA MET A 264 -3.02 -7.74 -16.67
C MET A 264 -3.52 -6.37 -16.16
N ARG A 265 -2.70 -5.65 -15.37
CA ARG A 265 -2.99 -4.29 -14.91
C ARG A 265 -2.99 -3.25 -16.03
N LYS A 266 -2.23 -3.46 -17.11
CA LYS A 266 -2.27 -2.62 -18.32
C LYS A 266 -3.53 -2.88 -19.13
N LYS A 267 -3.92 -4.15 -19.29
CA LYS A 267 -5.12 -4.59 -20.02
C LYS A 267 -6.43 -4.32 -19.28
N ALA A 268 -6.38 -4.15 -17.97
CA ALA A 268 -7.52 -3.87 -17.12
C ALA A 268 -8.31 -2.65 -17.62
N ALA A 269 -9.60 -2.87 -17.91
CA ALA A 269 -10.48 -1.83 -18.45
C ALA A 269 -10.99 -0.86 -17.37
N ASN A 270 -10.95 -1.28 -16.10
CA ASN A 270 -11.51 -0.53 -14.98
C ASN A 270 -10.51 -0.41 -13.81
N ASP A 271 -10.78 0.54 -12.91
CA ASP A 271 -9.87 0.84 -11.79
C ASP A 271 -9.83 -0.25 -10.73
N PHE A 272 -10.90 -1.04 -10.57
CA PHE A 272 -10.90 -2.17 -9.66
C PHE A 272 -9.90 -3.25 -10.08
N GLU A 273 -9.96 -3.70 -11.34
CA GLU A 273 -9.01 -4.68 -11.88
C GLU A 273 -7.59 -4.15 -11.80
N LYS A 274 -7.37 -2.86 -12.12
CA LYS A 274 -6.06 -2.23 -11.99
C LYS A 274 -5.55 -2.28 -10.55
N ASP A 275 -6.41 -2.02 -9.58
CA ASP A 275 -6.09 -2.07 -8.16
C ASP A 275 -5.91 -3.51 -7.67
N PHE A 276 -6.68 -4.46 -8.20
CA PHE A 276 -6.61 -5.87 -7.86
C PHE A 276 -5.23 -6.44 -8.21
N PHE A 277 -4.79 -6.27 -9.46
CA PHE A 277 -3.45 -6.70 -9.88
C PHE A 277 -2.33 -5.97 -9.13
N LYS A 278 -2.55 -4.69 -8.76
CA LYS A 278 -1.64 -3.95 -7.90
C LYS A 278 -1.59 -4.55 -6.49
N LEU A 279 -2.73 -4.92 -5.91
CA LEU A 279 -2.80 -5.58 -4.62
C LEU A 279 -2.02 -6.89 -4.68
N LEU A 280 -2.23 -7.72 -5.69
CA LEU A 280 -1.58 -9.04 -5.74
C LEU A 280 -0.06 -8.93 -5.62
N ASN A 281 0.56 -8.00 -6.35
CA ASN A 281 1.99 -7.77 -6.18
C ASN A 281 2.34 -7.28 -4.76
N ASN A 282 1.67 -6.24 -4.27
CA ASN A 282 1.94 -5.68 -2.94
C ASN A 282 1.70 -6.69 -1.80
N ALA A 283 0.77 -7.62 -2.01
CA ALA A 283 0.35 -8.59 -1.03
C ALA A 283 1.32 -9.76 -0.94
N VAL A 284 1.95 -10.18 -2.05
CA VAL A 284 3.08 -11.11 -2.02
C VAL A 284 4.20 -10.55 -1.14
N PHE A 285 4.58 -9.29 -1.36
CA PHE A 285 5.54 -8.59 -0.51
C PHE A 285 5.11 -8.55 0.96
N GLY A 286 3.88 -8.12 1.24
CA GLY A 286 3.36 -8.07 2.62
C GLY A 286 3.39 -9.44 3.30
N LYS A 287 3.16 -10.53 2.54
CA LYS A 287 3.25 -11.90 3.05
C LYS A 287 4.68 -12.36 3.32
N THR A 288 5.65 -11.97 2.49
CA THR A 288 7.06 -12.27 2.75
C THR A 288 7.65 -11.44 3.90
N MET A 289 7.02 -10.31 4.27
CA MET A 289 7.45 -9.49 5.41
C MET A 289 6.69 -9.77 6.71
N GLU A 290 5.80 -10.75 6.72
CA GLU A 290 4.88 -10.93 7.83
C GLU A 290 5.58 -11.48 9.09
N SER A 291 5.65 -10.67 10.15
CA SER A 291 6.20 -11.11 11.43
C SER A 291 5.25 -12.09 12.12
N MET A 292 5.62 -13.37 12.04
CA MET A 292 4.87 -14.46 12.68
C MET A 292 4.88 -14.36 14.21
N ARG A 293 5.93 -13.78 14.80
CA ARG A 293 6.04 -13.58 16.26
C ARG A 293 4.97 -12.63 16.81
N LYS A 294 4.56 -11.62 16.03
CA LYS A 294 3.45 -10.72 16.38
C LYS A 294 2.06 -11.38 16.32
N ARG A 295 1.95 -12.58 15.74
CA ARG A 295 0.72 -13.40 15.76
C ARG A 295 0.62 -14.28 17.02
N ILE A 296 1.69 -14.39 17.79
CA ILE A 296 1.69 -15.05 19.11
C ILE A 296 1.21 -14.03 20.13
N LYS A 297 -0.04 -14.15 20.56
CA LYS A 297 -0.54 -13.45 21.73
C LYS A 297 -0.33 -14.33 22.95
N ILE A 298 0.72 -14.05 23.72
CA ILE A 298 0.93 -14.71 25.00
C ILE A 298 -0.08 -14.13 25.99
N GLU A 299 -1.08 -14.93 26.35
CA GLU A 299 -2.10 -14.60 27.33
C GLU A 299 -2.02 -15.70 28.40
N LEU A 300 -1.84 -15.34 29.67
CA LEU A 300 -1.91 -16.32 30.76
C LEU A 300 -3.36 -16.75 30.92
N VAL A 301 -3.62 -18.05 30.78
CA VAL A 301 -4.97 -18.62 30.79
C VAL A 301 -5.12 -19.56 31.98
N SER A 302 -6.09 -19.28 32.85
CA SER A 302 -6.42 -20.08 34.04
C SER A 302 -7.62 -21.03 33.83
N SER A 303 -8.02 -21.29 32.58
CA SER A 303 -9.26 -22.00 32.24
C SER A 303 -9.09 -22.97 31.04
N ASP A 304 -9.38 -24.26 31.25
CA ASP A 304 -9.28 -25.30 30.21
C ASP A 304 -10.17 -25.05 28.98
N ARG A 305 -11.36 -24.46 29.18
CA ARG A 305 -12.27 -24.11 28.07
C ARG A 305 -11.71 -22.96 27.22
N ARG A 306 -10.94 -22.06 27.82
CA ARG A 306 -10.25 -20.95 27.14
C ARG A 306 -9.00 -21.46 26.42
N LEU A 307 -8.29 -22.42 27.02
CA LEU A 307 -7.15 -23.14 26.43
C LEU A 307 -7.56 -23.92 25.17
N GLN A 308 -8.62 -24.73 25.23
CA GLN A 308 -9.16 -25.49 24.08
C GLN A 308 -9.57 -24.60 22.89
N LYS A 309 -10.04 -23.37 23.14
CA LYS A 309 -10.36 -22.39 22.08
C LYS A 309 -9.12 -21.79 21.40
N LEU A 310 -7.98 -21.78 22.08
CA LEU A 310 -6.73 -21.20 21.58
C LEU A 310 -5.89 -22.24 20.81
N ILE A 311 -6.05 -23.53 21.12
CA ILE A 311 -5.33 -24.65 20.48
C ILE A 311 -5.79 -24.91 19.03
N ASN A 312 -7.01 -24.51 18.64
CA ASN A 312 -7.61 -24.81 17.32
C ASN A 312 -7.21 -23.85 16.17
N GLN A 313 -6.01 -23.27 16.18
CA GLN A 313 -5.55 -22.32 15.14
C GLN A 313 -4.31 -22.83 14.39
N SER A 314 -4.40 -22.94 13.06
CA SER A 314 -3.35 -23.46 12.17
C SER A 314 -2.48 -22.37 11.54
N THR A 315 -1.15 -22.54 11.53
CA THR A 315 -0.17 -21.56 11.00
C THR A 315 0.94 -22.19 10.14
N PHE A 316 1.37 -21.48 9.08
CA PHE A 316 2.55 -21.76 8.24
C PHE A 316 3.29 -20.46 7.83
N LYS A 317 4.61 -20.54 7.48
CA LYS A 317 5.67 -19.49 7.45
C LYS A 317 6.29 -19.23 6.05
N HIS A 318 6.77 -18.00 5.68
CA HIS A 318 7.87 -17.68 4.70
C HIS A 318 8.33 -16.18 4.74
N CYS A 319 9.46 -15.76 4.11
CA CYS A 319 10.22 -14.50 4.41
C CYS A 319 10.99 -13.75 3.23
N PHE A 320 11.34 -12.43 3.37
CA PHE A 320 12.55 -11.63 2.91
C PHE A 320 12.66 -10.60 1.70
N VAL A 321 13.78 -9.81 1.74
CA VAL A 321 14.62 -8.95 0.80
C VAL A 321 14.07 -7.68 0.10
N VAL A 322 12.79 -7.59 -0.18
CA VAL A 322 12.25 -6.55 -1.09
C VAL A 322 12.51 -5.10 -0.63
N LEU A 323 12.50 -4.83 0.69
CA LEU A 323 12.63 -3.47 1.22
C LEU A 323 13.99 -2.82 0.93
N GLU A 324 15.06 -3.60 0.95
CA GLU A 324 16.40 -3.05 0.75
C GLU A 324 16.61 -2.70 -0.72
N ILE A 325 16.31 -3.62 -1.64
CA ILE A 325 16.33 -3.34 -3.09
C ILE A 325 15.43 -2.14 -3.46
N SER A 326 14.30 -1.99 -2.76
CA SER A 326 13.42 -0.84 -2.92
C SER A 326 14.11 0.48 -2.54
N LYS A 327 14.85 0.52 -1.42
CA LYS A 327 15.62 1.71 -1.03
C LYS A 327 16.74 2.00 -2.01
N TYR A 328 17.46 1.01 -2.50
CA TYR A 328 18.52 1.26 -3.48
C TYR A 328 18.05 2.06 -4.70
N LEU A 329 16.92 1.66 -5.31
CA LEU A 329 16.36 2.38 -6.47
C LEU A 329 16.09 3.85 -6.15
N MET A 330 15.75 4.15 -4.90
CA MET A 330 15.46 5.49 -4.44
C MET A 330 16.67 6.38 -4.33
N TYR A 331 17.68 5.84 -3.67
CA TYR A 331 18.94 6.53 -3.43
C TYR A 331 19.63 6.77 -4.77
N ASP A 332 19.59 5.78 -5.66
CA ASP A 332 20.12 5.91 -7.01
C ASP A 332 19.42 7.03 -7.80
N TYR A 333 18.08 7.08 -7.77
CA TYR A 333 17.36 8.15 -8.46
C TYR A 333 17.61 9.53 -7.84
N HIS A 334 17.58 9.65 -6.51
CA HIS A 334 17.79 10.94 -5.88
C HIS A 334 19.24 11.43 -6.06
N TYR A 335 20.24 10.65 -5.64
CA TYR A 335 21.63 11.12 -5.63
C TYR A 335 22.31 11.02 -7.00
N ASN A 336 22.11 9.93 -7.73
CA ASN A 336 22.86 9.69 -8.98
C ASN A 336 22.17 10.27 -10.23
N VAL A 337 20.87 10.58 -10.15
CA VAL A 337 20.09 11.13 -11.26
C VAL A 337 19.67 12.58 -11.01
N MET A 338 18.88 12.84 -9.97
CA MET A 338 18.30 14.17 -9.72
C MET A 338 19.32 15.17 -9.17
N GLN A 339 19.98 14.85 -8.05
CA GLN A 339 20.98 15.71 -7.41
C GLN A 339 22.15 15.99 -8.35
N LYS A 340 22.62 14.96 -9.07
CA LYS A 340 23.71 15.10 -10.04
C LYS A 340 23.37 16.03 -11.22
N HIS A 341 22.09 16.19 -11.57
CA HIS A 341 21.68 17.04 -12.68
C HIS A 341 21.45 18.50 -12.24
N TYR A 342 20.76 18.70 -11.13
CA TYR A 342 20.37 20.05 -10.66
C TYR A 342 21.35 20.65 -9.64
N ASP A 343 22.20 19.83 -9.03
CA ASP A 343 23.20 20.23 -8.02
C ASP A 343 22.60 21.04 -6.86
N ASP A 344 22.90 22.33 -6.78
CA ASP A 344 22.41 23.27 -5.76
C ASP A 344 20.98 23.79 -6.04
N LYS A 345 20.42 23.51 -7.23
CA LYS A 345 19.08 23.96 -7.66
C LYS A 345 17.96 23.00 -7.29
N ILE A 346 18.22 21.99 -6.48
CA ILE A 346 17.22 21.01 -6.05
C ILE A 346 17.26 20.80 -4.54
N GLU A 347 16.07 20.71 -3.95
CA GLU A 347 15.89 20.41 -2.54
C GLU A 347 14.83 19.32 -2.38
N LEU A 348 15.14 18.29 -1.59
CA LEU A 348 14.20 17.23 -1.27
C LEU A 348 13.30 17.65 -0.09
N MET A 349 12.08 18.06 -0.40
CA MET A 349 11.14 18.62 0.58
C MET A 349 10.45 17.55 1.42
N TYR A 350 10.05 16.44 0.79
CA TYR A 350 9.27 15.41 1.45
C TYR A 350 9.37 14.09 0.71
N THR A 351 9.10 13.01 1.45
CA THR A 351 9.01 11.67 0.89
C THR A 351 7.81 10.95 1.49
N ASP A 352 7.16 10.02 0.76
CA ASP A 352 6.17 9.06 1.32
C ASP A 352 6.26 7.69 0.65
N THR A 353 6.88 6.68 1.30
CA THR A 353 6.95 5.21 0.98
C THR A 353 7.36 4.81 -0.44
N ASN A 354 6.74 5.42 -1.43
CA ASN A 354 6.94 5.35 -2.86
C ASN A 354 6.64 6.72 -3.56
N SER A 355 6.84 7.88 -2.89
CA SER A 355 6.80 9.26 -3.45
C SER A 355 7.96 10.17 -2.93
N LEU A 356 8.40 11.13 -3.77
CA LEU A 356 9.51 12.09 -3.56
C LEU A 356 8.91 13.43 -3.99
N VAL A 357 9.07 14.46 -3.17
CA VAL A 357 8.61 15.81 -3.44
C VAL A 357 9.82 16.71 -3.48
N TYR A 358 10.07 17.29 -4.64
CA TYR A 358 11.20 18.18 -4.88
C TYR A 358 10.74 19.62 -5.00
N TYR A 359 11.57 20.53 -4.51
CA TYR A 359 11.62 21.90 -4.98
C TYR A 359 12.78 21.99 -5.97
N ILE A 360 12.50 22.41 -7.21
CA ILE A 360 13.49 22.49 -8.29
C ILE A 360 13.47 23.91 -8.85
N GLN A 361 14.62 24.56 -8.89
CA GLN A 361 14.82 25.85 -9.54
C GLN A 361 15.15 25.64 -11.03
N THR A 362 14.11 25.63 -11.86
CA THR A 362 14.21 25.52 -13.32
C THR A 362 13.13 26.35 -14.01
N ASP A 363 13.35 26.70 -15.28
CA ASP A 363 12.36 27.37 -16.12
C ASP A 363 11.21 26.41 -16.47
N ASP A 364 11.53 25.15 -16.81
CA ASP A 364 10.56 24.12 -17.16
C ASP A 364 11.17 22.72 -17.00
N PHE A 365 10.68 22.00 -15.99
CA PHE A 365 11.10 20.63 -15.67
C PHE A 365 10.93 19.66 -16.86
N TYR A 366 9.89 19.81 -17.67
CA TYR A 366 9.65 18.91 -18.79
C TYR A 366 10.61 19.18 -19.95
N ASN A 367 11.05 20.42 -20.15
CA ASN A 367 12.12 20.72 -21.09
C ASN A 367 13.45 20.11 -20.61
N ASP A 368 13.72 20.10 -19.31
CA ASP A 368 14.89 19.42 -18.75
C ASP A 368 14.85 17.91 -19.02
N LEU A 369 13.68 17.27 -18.90
CA LEU A 369 13.50 15.87 -19.27
C LEU A 369 13.84 15.63 -20.75
N LEU A 370 13.36 16.46 -21.68
CA LEU A 370 13.64 16.29 -23.12
C LEU A 370 15.13 16.45 -23.43
N ASN A 371 15.78 17.40 -22.77
CA ASN A 371 17.18 17.73 -23.02
C ASN A 371 18.16 16.76 -22.31
N ASN A 372 17.68 15.95 -21.37
CA ASN A 372 18.48 14.97 -20.65
C ASN A 372 17.86 13.57 -20.67
N LEU A 373 18.36 12.73 -21.57
CA LEU A 373 17.94 11.33 -21.69
C LEU A 373 18.09 10.53 -20.39
N ASN A 374 19.05 10.85 -19.52
CA ASN A 374 19.20 10.15 -18.24
C ASN A 374 18.02 10.42 -17.31
N LEU A 375 17.49 11.65 -17.29
CA LEU A 375 16.28 11.99 -16.56
C LEU A 375 15.06 11.32 -17.20
N LEU A 376 14.87 11.50 -18.51
CA LEU A 376 13.70 10.98 -19.21
C LEU A 376 13.59 9.46 -19.07
N ASN A 377 14.70 8.71 -19.18
CA ASN A 377 14.72 7.25 -19.08
C ASN A 377 14.31 6.68 -17.71
N ARG A 378 14.26 7.53 -16.67
CA ARG A 378 13.77 7.15 -15.35
C ARG A 378 12.30 7.52 -15.13
N MET A 379 11.66 8.20 -16.09
CA MET A 379 10.28 8.68 -15.97
C MET A 379 9.28 7.83 -16.78
N ASP A 380 8.12 7.56 -16.18
CA ASP A 380 6.89 7.14 -16.84
C ASP A 380 6.05 8.40 -17.11
N THR A 381 6.05 8.82 -18.37
CA THR A 381 5.36 10.03 -18.86
C THR A 381 4.05 9.72 -19.58
N ALA A 382 3.58 8.47 -19.51
CA ALA A 382 2.36 8.04 -20.20
C ALA A 382 1.06 8.59 -19.57
N ASN A 383 1.17 9.25 -18.42
CA ASN A 383 0.08 9.95 -17.74
C ASN A 383 -0.11 11.39 -18.23
N LEU A 384 0.86 11.96 -18.96
CA LEU A 384 0.76 13.30 -19.53
C LEU A 384 -0.28 13.34 -20.68
N PRO A 385 -0.78 14.54 -21.04
CA PRO A 385 -1.60 14.73 -22.24
C PRO A 385 -0.90 14.19 -23.50
N ARG A 386 -1.66 13.64 -24.46
CA ARG A 386 -1.09 13.00 -25.67
C ARG A 386 -0.34 13.96 -26.59
N ASP A 387 -0.68 15.24 -26.51
CA ASP A 387 -0.06 16.36 -27.20
C ASP A 387 1.17 16.89 -26.46
N HIS A 388 1.46 16.41 -25.25
CA HIS A 388 2.60 16.85 -24.46
C HIS A 388 3.93 16.33 -25.06
N PRO A 389 4.97 17.17 -25.20
CA PRO A 389 6.25 16.79 -25.82
C PRO A 389 6.94 15.56 -25.20
N CYS A 390 6.80 15.37 -23.88
CA CYS A 390 7.37 14.23 -23.16
C CYS A 390 6.52 12.95 -23.19
N TYR A 391 5.35 12.93 -23.84
CA TYR A 391 4.42 11.79 -23.80
C TYR A 391 5.02 10.55 -24.49
N ILE A 392 5.11 9.42 -23.76
CA ILE A 392 5.60 8.13 -24.26
C ILE A 392 4.71 7.01 -23.73
N ASP A 393 3.83 6.44 -24.57
CA ASP A 393 2.85 5.43 -24.14
C ASP A 393 3.51 4.08 -23.79
N GLU A 394 4.65 3.74 -24.41
CA GLU A 394 5.35 2.48 -24.20
C GLU A 394 5.84 2.29 -22.77
N ARG A 395 6.01 3.39 -22.02
CA ARG A 395 6.55 3.41 -20.66
C ARG A 395 5.51 3.25 -19.56
N LYS A 396 4.24 3.24 -19.96
CA LYS A 396 3.09 3.21 -19.05
C LYS A 396 3.18 2.07 -18.05
N LYS A 397 3.26 2.43 -16.76
CA LYS A 397 3.28 1.53 -15.61
C LYS A 397 4.44 0.52 -15.61
N ILE A 398 5.55 0.81 -16.28
CA ILE A 398 6.77 -0.01 -16.14
C ILE A 398 7.26 0.10 -14.69
N PRO A 399 7.44 -1.02 -13.96
CA PRO A 399 7.92 -0.99 -12.58
C PRO A 399 9.29 -0.32 -12.46
N GLY A 400 9.46 0.53 -11.46
CA GLY A 400 10.71 1.21 -11.16
C GLY A 400 10.90 2.56 -11.86
N LEU A 401 10.02 2.93 -12.81
CA LEU A 401 9.97 4.30 -13.32
C LEU A 401 9.23 5.23 -12.35
N PHE A 402 9.49 6.53 -12.46
CA PHE A 402 8.88 7.58 -11.65
C PHE A 402 7.82 8.31 -12.47
N SER A 403 6.65 8.58 -11.92
CA SER A 403 5.64 9.41 -12.58
C SER A 403 5.37 10.66 -11.75
N ASP A 404 5.11 11.76 -12.43
CA ASP A 404 4.58 12.96 -11.80
C ASP A 404 3.14 12.70 -11.32
N GLU A 405 2.88 12.90 -10.02
CA GLU A 405 1.56 12.65 -9.41
C GLU A 405 0.49 13.68 -9.87
N THR A 406 0.91 14.81 -10.44
CA THR A 406 0.01 15.88 -10.84
C THR A 406 -0.47 15.78 -12.29
N ASP A 407 0.09 14.84 -13.06
CA ASP A 407 -0.15 14.69 -14.50
C ASP A 407 0.10 16.01 -15.28
N GLY A 408 1.07 16.80 -14.84
CA GLY A 408 1.42 18.12 -15.39
C GLY A 408 0.41 19.23 -15.12
N GLN A 409 -0.38 19.13 -14.04
CA GLN A 409 -1.43 20.10 -13.72
C GLN A 409 -1.26 20.69 -12.33
N ASP A 410 -1.47 22.00 -12.20
CA ASP A 410 -1.51 22.67 -10.91
C ASP A 410 -2.76 22.24 -10.12
N LYS A 411 -2.59 21.30 -9.19
CA LYS A 411 -3.67 20.79 -8.33
C LYS A 411 -3.27 20.74 -6.88
N GLU A 412 -4.12 21.32 -6.04
CA GLU A 412 -4.02 21.16 -4.59
C GLU A 412 -4.56 19.78 -4.17
N LYS A 413 -3.77 19.02 -3.41
CA LYS A 413 -4.15 17.69 -2.91
C LYS A 413 -3.76 17.51 -1.46
N ILE A 414 -4.76 17.39 -0.58
CA ILE A 414 -4.55 17.15 0.85
C ILE A 414 -4.65 15.65 1.15
N LYS A 415 -3.63 15.09 1.78
CA LYS A 415 -3.61 13.70 2.27
C LYS A 415 -3.48 13.69 3.80
N ALA A 416 -4.37 12.95 4.48
CA ALA A 416 -4.33 12.82 5.94
C ALA A 416 -4.49 11.36 6.41
N LYS A 417 -3.45 10.83 7.06
CA LYS A 417 -3.36 9.40 7.41
C LYS A 417 -4.44 8.96 8.39
N GLY A 418 -5.37 8.14 7.91
CA GLY A 418 -6.44 7.54 8.71
C GLY A 418 -7.54 8.50 9.16
N ILE A 419 -7.67 9.62 8.45
CA ILE A 419 -8.88 10.44 8.37
C ILE A 419 -9.67 9.97 7.14
N ARG A 420 -11.01 9.97 7.20
CA ARG A 420 -11.83 9.51 6.07
C ARG A 420 -11.77 10.52 4.93
N GLY A 421 -11.77 10.03 3.68
CA GLY A 421 -11.63 10.89 2.51
C GLY A 421 -12.68 12.00 2.40
N HIS A 422 -13.95 11.73 2.73
CA HIS A 422 -14.98 12.77 2.72
C HIS A 422 -14.71 13.87 3.77
N VAL A 423 -14.19 13.49 4.95
CA VAL A 423 -13.82 14.46 5.99
C VAL A 423 -12.70 15.36 5.51
N VAL A 424 -11.69 14.80 4.87
CA VAL A 424 -10.58 15.58 4.28
C VAL A 424 -11.11 16.55 3.23
N ARG A 425 -11.99 16.10 2.33
CA ARG A 425 -12.55 16.95 1.26
C ARG A 425 -13.45 18.06 1.77
N ASN A 426 -14.26 17.80 2.79
CA ASN A 426 -15.32 18.71 3.21
C ASN A 426 -14.89 19.66 4.35
N HIS A 427 -13.88 19.27 5.13
CA HIS A 427 -13.57 19.94 6.41
C HIS A 427 -12.10 20.26 6.65
N VAL A 428 -11.19 19.91 5.74
CA VAL A 428 -9.75 20.16 5.91
C VAL A 428 -9.27 21.11 4.82
N THR A 429 -8.67 22.23 5.22
CA THR A 429 -8.12 23.22 4.27
C THR A 429 -6.59 23.38 4.40
N ILE A 430 -5.98 24.01 3.40
CA ILE A 430 -4.54 24.35 3.45
C ILE A 430 -4.24 25.45 4.48
N GLN A 431 -5.21 26.33 4.76
CA GLN A 431 -5.07 27.37 5.78
C GLN A 431 -4.98 26.76 7.18
N ASP A 432 -5.72 25.66 7.43
CA ASP A 432 -5.63 24.93 8.69
C ASP A 432 -4.23 24.31 8.88
N HIS A 433 -3.59 23.83 7.80
CA HIS A 433 -2.20 23.35 7.85
C HIS A 433 -1.21 24.48 8.19
N LYS A 434 -1.33 25.63 7.51
CA LYS A 434 -0.44 26.79 7.77
C LYS A 434 -0.59 27.31 9.20
N ARG A 435 -1.82 27.38 9.71
CA ARG A 435 -2.10 27.78 11.09
C ARG A 435 -1.50 26.81 12.10
N TYR A 436 -1.50 25.51 11.84
CA TYR A 436 -0.87 24.54 12.74
C TYR A 436 0.66 24.60 12.69
N LEU A 437 1.25 24.75 11.49
CA LEU A 437 2.71 24.80 11.33
C LEU A 437 3.32 26.07 11.93
N PHE A 438 2.69 27.23 11.70
CA PHE A 438 3.23 28.54 12.07
C PHE A 438 2.49 29.23 13.24
N GLY A 439 1.39 28.68 13.73
CA GLY A 439 0.60 29.22 14.84
C GLY A 439 0.86 28.53 16.18
N ASP A 440 0.04 28.88 17.17
CA ASP A 440 0.15 28.38 18.55
C ASP A 440 -0.35 26.92 18.65
N THR A 441 0.46 26.05 19.26
CA THR A 441 0.29 24.59 19.33
C THR A 441 -0.86 24.13 20.22
N SER A 442 -1.59 25.06 20.86
CA SER A 442 -2.75 24.77 21.71
C SER A 442 -4.04 24.44 20.94
N LEU A 443 -4.03 24.54 19.61
CA LEU A 443 -5.16 24.13 18.75
C LEU A 443 -5.10 22.61 18.51
N GLU A 444 -5.51 21.82 19.50
CA GLU A 444 -5.81 20.39 19.29
C GLU A 444 -7.07 20.26 18.41
N VAL A 445 -6.89 20.34 17.10
CA VAL A 445 -7.98 20.10 16.14
C VAL A 445 -8.25 18.60 16.10
N THR A 446 -9.22 18.15 16.89
CA THR A 446 -9.72 16.78 16.82
C THR A 446 -10.94 16.73 15.91
N THR A 447 -10.94 15.79 14.97
CA THR A 447 -12.12 15.55 14.14
C THR A 447 -12.86 14.32 14.63
N SER A 448 -14.17 14.46 14.84
CA SER A 448 -15.02 13.33 15.21
C SER A 448 -15.37 12.52 13.96
N LYS A 449 -15.23 11.20 14.04
CA LYS A 449 -15.64 10.29 12.97
C LYS A 449 -16.46 9.14 13.51
N VAL A 450 -17.50 8.78 12.76
CA VAL A 450 -18.33 7.61 13.02
C VAL A 450 -17.89 6.47 12.11
N SER A 451 -17.75 5.26 12.66
CA SER A 451 -17.42 4.06 11.89
C SER A 451 -18.12 2.83 12.45
N ILE A 452 -18.53 1.92 11.57
CA ILE A 452 -19.03 0.60 11.98
C ILE A 452 -17.83 -0.34 12.04
N ARG A 453 -17.67 -1.05 13.16
CA ARG A 453 -16.62 -2.05 13.34
C ARG A 453 -17.18 -3.33 13.92
N SER A 454 -16.65 -4.46 13.48
CA SER A 454 -16.95 -5.77 14.06
C SER A 454 -15.91 -6.11 15.12
N PHE A 455 -16.36 -6.44 16.33
CA PHE A 455 -15.53 -7.03 17.38
C PHE A 455 -16.15 -8.35 17.80
N LYS A 456 -15.44 -9.46 17.53
CA LYS A 456 -15.95 -10.83 17.82
C LYS A 456 -17.34 -11.07 17.20
N HIS A 457 -17.50 -10.68 15.93
CA HIS A 457 -18.75 -10.77 15.17
C HIS A 457 -19.92 -9.93 15.72
N LYS A 458 -19.66 -9.02 16.67
CA LYS A 458 -20.63 -8.01 17.10
C LYS A 458 -20.32 -6.70 16.40
N LEU A 459 -21.23 -6.26 15.55
CA LEU A 459 -21.16 -4.95 14.92
C LEU A 459 -21.43 -3.86 15.95
N LYS A 460 -20.61 -2.81 15.93
CA LYS A 460 -20.75 -1.64 16.78
C LYS A 460 -20.51 -0.38 15.96
N THR A 461 -21.35 0.62 16.16
CA THR A 461 -21.08 1.99 15.73
C THR A 461 -20.15 2.63 16.75
N ILE A 462 -18.97 3.06 16.30
CA ILE A 462 -17.96 3.72 17.13
C ILE A 462 -17.80 5.15 16.63
N LYS A 463 -18.10 6.09 17.51
CA LYS A 463 -17.66 7.48 17.40
C LYS A 463 -16.26 7.58 18.00
N SER A 464 -15.30 8.09 17.25
CA SER A 464 -13.92 8.28 17.68
C SER A 464 -13.47 9.69 17.34
N ASN A 465 -12.80 10.36 18.26
CA ASN A 465 -12.12 11.62 17.98
C ASN A 465 -10.68 11.31 17.61
N LYS A 466 -10.20 11.89 16.51
CA LYS A 466 -8.84 11.67 16.04
C LYS A 466 -8.13 13.01 15.90
N LEU A 467 -6.89 13.08 16.39
CA LEU A 467 -6.00 14.20 16.18
C LEU A 467 -5.76 14.39 14.68
N THR A 468 -6.04 15.60 14.19
CA THR A 468 -6.02 15.92 12.75
C THR A 468 -4.62 16.31 12.27
N TYR A 469 -3.86 17.00 13.14
CA TYR A 469 -2.53 17.50 12.85
C TYR A 469 -1.52 17.01 13.90
N ASN A 470 -0.35 16.59 13.43
CA ASN A 470 0.79 16.23 14.27
C ASN A 470 2.06 16.59 13.50
N SER A 471 2.94 17.38 14.11
CA SER A 471 4.24 17.79 13.54
C SER A 471 5.38 16.83 13.91
N PHE A 472 5.16 15.85 14.79
CA PHE A 472 6.21 14.89 15.15
C PHE A 472 6.60 14.00 13.98
N HIS A 473 7.92 13.87 13.77
CA HIS A 473 8.51 13.03 12.74
C HIS A 473 9.47 12.02 13.37
N ASP A 474 9.16 10.73 13.32
CA ASP A 474 9.90 9.69 14.06
C ASP A 474 11.35 9.48 13.57
N ASN A 475 11.68 9.92 12.35
CA ASN A 475 12.97 9.65 11.70
C ASN A 475 13.86 10.88 11.45
N ARG A 476 13.36 12.09 11.76
CA ARG A 476 14.08 13.35 11.53
C ARG A 476 13.82 14.31 12.69
N VAL A 477 14.81 15.10 13.05
CA VAL A 477 14.69 16.18 14.04
C VAL A 477 14.36 17.47 13.30
N ILE A 478 13.29 18.14 13.72
CA ILE A 478 12.88 19.44 13.16
C ILE A 478 13.68 20.53 13.84
N LEU A 479 14.30 21.40 13.06
CA LEU A 479 15.09 22.53 13.55
C LEU A 479 14.18 23.66 14.06
N GLU A 480 14.76 24.65 14.75
CA GLU A 480 14.02 25.73 15.40
C GLU A 480 13.18 26.57 14.42
N ASP A 481 13.60 26.65 13.15
CA ASP A 481 12.86 27.35 12.09
C ASP A 481 11.57 26.64 11.63
N LYS A 482 11.32 25.41 12.12
CA LYS A 482 10.18 24.54 11.79
C LYS A 482 10.06 24.16 10.32
N VAL A 483 11.09 24.42 9.52
CA VAL A 483 11.13 24.17 8.07
C VAL A 483 12.19 23.12 7.76
N HIS A 484 13.41 23.31 8.26
CA HIS A 484 14.52 22.41 7.99
C HIS A 484 14.56 21.26 8.99
N THR A 485 15.13 20.13 8.54
CA THR A 485 15.20 18.91 9.35
C THR A 485 16.53 18.20 9.18
N LEU A 486 17.01 17.60 10.26
CA LEU A 486 18.19 16.75 10.27
C LEU A 486 17.79 15.29 10.41
N ALA A 487 18.49 14.40 9.73
CA ALA A 487 18.35 12.96 9.91
C ALA A 487 18.66 12.55 11.36
N HIS A 488 17.93 11.58 11.89
CA HIS A 488 18.27 11.01 13.20
C HIS A 488 19.69 10.43 13.20
N GLY A 489 20.54 10.82 14.16
CA GLY A 489 21.96 10.44 14.22
C GLY A 489 22.92 11.40 13.49
N HIS A 490 22.43 12.56 13.02
CA HIS A 490 23.28 13.63 12.52
C HIS A 490 24.20 14.17 13.62
N TYR A 491 25.47 14.47 13.32
CA TYR A 491 26.46 14.83 14.35
C TYR A 491 26.09 16.14 15.06
N SER A 492 25.51 17.09 14.32
CA SER A 492 25.07 18.38 14.87
C SER A 492 23.96 18.26 15.92
N ILE A 493 23.21 17.14 15.94
CA ILE A 493 22.20 16.89 16.97
C ILE A 493 22.87 16.54 18.31
N GLU A 494 23.95 15.75 18.27
CA GLU A 494 24.71 15.38 19.47
C GLU A 494 25.47 16.58 20.03
N GLU A 495 26.06 17.40 19.14
CA GLU A 495 26.77 18.64 19.53
C GLU A 495 25.81 19.66 20.20
N GLU A 496 24.58 19.84 19.69
CA GLU A 496 23.57 20.69 20.36
C GLU A 496 23.11 20.13 21.72
N LEU A 497 23.07 18.80 21.89
CA LEU A 497 22.68 18.18 23.14
C LEU A 497 23.80 18.28 24.19
N GLU A 498 25.06 18.13 23.78
CA GLU A 498 26.24 18.33 24.63
C GLU A 498 26.37 19.81 25.06
N GLU A 499 26.18 20.76 24.14
CA GLU A 499 26.19 22.20 24.48
C GLU A 499 25.07 22.59 25.46
N LYS A 500 23.89 21.95 25.37
CA LYS A 500 22.78 22.16 26.31
C LYS A 500 22.96 21.47 27.66
N LEU A 501 23.83 20.48 27.76
CA LEU A 501 24.18 19.81 29.02
C LEU A 501 25.29 20.55 29.78
N ASP A 502 26.13 21.29 29.06
CA ASP A 502 27.20 22.13 29.62
C ASP A 502 26.76 23.57 29.95
N SER A 503 25.53 23.97 29.56
CA SER A 503 24.87 25.25 29.89
C SER A 503 23.85 25.12 31.03
#